data_AF-A0A0C1H9L7-F1
#
_entry.id   AF-A0A0C1H9L7-F1
#
_cell.length_a   1.000
_cell.length_b   1.000
_cell.length_c   1.000
_cell.angle_alpha   90.00
_cell.angle_beta   90.00
_cell.angle_gamma   90.00
#
_symmetry.space_group_name_H-M   'P 1'
#
loop_
_entity.id
_entity.type
_entity.pdbx_description
1 polymer ?
#
loop_
_entity_poly.entity_id
_entity_poly.type
_entity_poly.pdbx_seq_one_letter_code
_entity_poly.pdbx_strand_id
1 'polypeptide(L)'
;MTRLNYTFTSESVSEGHPDKVCDRISDAVLDAFLAEEPEARVAAETFATTNRVVIGGEVGLSDQDKLHSYMGKIDEIARACIKDIGYEQDKFHHETVEVTNLLHEQSAHIAQGVDAAADKDEGAGDQGIMFGYATTETPALMPAPIQYSHAILRRLAEVRKNGTEPALGPDAKSQLSVVYEGGKPVGVSSLVLSTQHLDESLTSADIRAIVEPYIRETLPEGWLTDATEWHVNPTGKFVIGGPDGDAGLTGRKIIVDTYGGAAPHGGGAFSGKDPTKVDRSAAYAARYLAKNVVAAGMAEKCTIQLSYAIGVSKPLSIYADTHGTGEVAPAAIEKAIDQVMDLTPRGIRQHLGLNKPIYQRTAAYGHFGRDPEVDGGFSWERTDLAEALKNAV
;
A
#
# COMPACT_ATOMS: atom_id res chain seq x y z
N MET A 1 -10.80 -2.48 -19.29
CA MET A 1 -11.64 -3.65 -19.63
C MET A 1 -12.44 -3.34 -20.90
N THR A 2 -12.50 -4.25 -21.88
CA THR A 2 -13.22 -4.02 -23.15
C THR A 2 -14.72 -4.31 -23.06
N ARG A 3 -15.16 -5.14 -22.11
CA ARG A 3 -16.58 -5.40 -21.83
C ARG A 3 -17.12 -4.35 -20.87
N LEU A 4 -18.35 -3.87 -21.11
CA LEU A 4 -19.00 -2.86 -20.26
C LEU A 4 -19.83 -3.48 -19.11
N ASN A 5 -20.32 -4.71 -19.27
CA ASN A 5 -21.08 -5.42 -18.24
C ASN A 5 -20.30 -6.66 -17.79
N TYR A 6 -19.94 -6.71 -16.52
CA TYR A 6 -19.11 -7.76 -15.94
C TYR A 6 -19.17 -7.72 -14.41
N THR A 7 -18.63 -8.76 -13.78
CA THR A 7 -18.31 -8.75 -12.34
C THR A 7 -16.79 -8.74 -12.21
N PHE A 8 -16.27 -7.88 -11.33
CA PHE A 8 -14.84 -7.81 -11.04
C PHE A 8 -14.61 -7.92 -9.55
N THR A 9 -13.55 -8.64 -9.18
CA THR A 9 -13.28 -9.00 -7.79
C THR A 9 -11.93 -8.45 -7.37
N SER A 10 -11.89 -7.83 -6.19
CA SER A 10 -10.64 -7.49 -5.49
C SER A 10 -10.73 -7.90 -4.04
N GLU A 11 -9.58 -8.14 -3.43
CA GLU A 11 -9.46 -8.54 -2.04
C GLU A 11 -8.55 -7.60 -1.24
N SER A 12 -8.68 -7.65 0.08
CA SER A 12 -7.77 -7.01 1.01
C SER A 12 -7.49 -7.93 2.20
N VAL A 13 -6.45 -7.58 2.94
CA VAL A 13 -6.06 -8.22 4.19
C VAL A 13 -5.75 -7.16 5.23
N SER A 14 -6.06 -7.47 6.48
CA SER A 14 -5.91 -6.59 7.63
C SER A 14 -4.43 -6.35 7.99
N GLU A 15 -4.18 -5.39 8.87
CA GLU A 15 -2.86 -5.20 9.51
C GLU A 15 -2.37 -6.41 10.32
N GLY A 16 -3.27 -7.34 10.69
CA GLY A 16 -2.91 -8.58 11.37
C GLY A 16 -2.43 -9.66 10.43
N HIS A 17 -2.76 -9.64 9.14
CA HIS A 17 -2.31 -10.67 8.21
C HIS A 17 -0.78 -10.80 8.25
N PRO A 18 -0.18 -12.01 8.29
CA PRO A 18 1.25 -12.18 8.54
C PRO A 18 2.14 -11.42 7.54
N ASP A 19 1.82 -11.43 6.24
CA ASP A 19 2.53 -10.57 5.26
C ASP A 19 2.44 -9.06 5.59
N LYS A 20 1.29 -8.59 6.09
CA LYS A 20 1.11 -7.19 6.48
C LYS A 20 1.78 -6.83 7.80
N VAL A 21 1.95 -7.80 8.70
CA VAL A 21 2.84 -7.66 9.86
C VAL A 21 4.27 -7.37 9.39
N CYS A 22 4.75 -8.12 8.39
CA CYS A 22 6.08 -7.92 7.81
C CYS A 22 6.22 -6.55 7.13
N ASP A 23 5.26 -6.15 6.29
CA ASP A 23 5.24 -4.82 5.67
C ASP A 23 5.28 -3.71 6.72
N ARG A 24 4.50 -3.85 7.78
CA ARG A 24 4.43 -2.85 8.86
C ARG A 24 5.73 -2.74 9.65
N ILE A 25 6.37 -3.86 9.97
CA ILE A 25 7.67 -3.86 10.66
C ILE A 25 8.74 -3.24 9.76
N SER A 26 8.80 -3.64 8.49
CA SER A 26 9.71 -3.07 7.50
C SER A 26 9.57 -1.55 7.37
N ASP A 27 8.34 -1.02 7.31
CA ASP A 27 8.12 0.42 7.27
C ASP A 27 8.33 1.13 8.61
N ALA A 28 8.16 0.45 9.74
CA ALA A 28 8.50 1.03 11.04
C ALA A 28 10.02 1.18 11.21
N VAL A 29 10.81 0.24 10.68
CA VAL A 29 12.27 0.39 10.57
C VAL A 29 12.60 1.59 9.69
N LEU A 30 11.98 1.70 8.50
CA LEU A 30 12.18 2.86 7.63
C LEU A 30 11.87 4.20 8.33
N ASP A 31 10.71 4.31 8.96
CA ASP A 31 10.30 5.54 9.66
C ASP A 31 11.26 5.87 10.81
N ALA A 32 11.75 4.88 11.55
CA ALA A 32 12.73 5.11 12.61
C ALA A 32 14.02 5.74 12.06
N PHE A 33 14.51 5.26 10.92
CA PHE A 33 15.73 5.79 10.29
C PHE A 33 15.51 7.17 9.66
N LEU A 34 14.38 7.39 8.98
CA LEU A 34 14.05 8.69 8.39
C LEU A 34 13.75 9.79 9.42
N ALA A 35 13.28 9.40 10.61
CA ALA A 35 13.12 10.32 11.74
C ALA A 35 14.48 10.84 12.25
N GLU A 36 15.55 10.04 12.13
CA GLU A 36 16.91 10.45 12.48
C GLU A 36 17.55 11.27 11.37
N GLU A 37 17.50 10.77 10.14
CA GLU A 37 18.14 11.38 8.98
C GLU A 37 17.22 11.29 7.76
N PRO A 38 16.72 12.43 7.23
CA PRO A 38 15.84 12.43 6.07
C PRO A 38 16.41 11.74 4.81
N GLU A 39 17.73 11.65 4.68
CA GLU A 39 18.41 10.98 3.55
C GLU A 39 18.85 9.53 3.89
N ALA A 40 18.38 8.97 5.01
CA ALA A 40 18.70 7.60 5.40
C ALA A 40 18.36 6.61 4.27
N ARG A 41 19.22 5.60 4.14
CA ARG A 41 19.06 4.52 3.14
C ARG A 41 18.55 3.28 3.86
N VAL A 42 17.44 2.73 3.40
CA VAL A 42 16.77 1.57 4.00
C VAL A 42 16.21 0.67 2.90
N ALA A 43 16.53 -0.60 3.01
CA ALA A 43 15.93 -1.72 2.30
C ALA A 43 15.74 -2.86 3.32
N ALA A 44 14.74 -2.70 4.20
CA ALA A 44 14.48 -3.62 5.31
C ALA A 44 13.41 -4.66 4.92
N GLU A 45 13.79 -5.93 4.93
CA GLU A 45 12.91 -7.06 4.64
C GLU A 45 12.58 -7.82 5.92
N THR A 46 11.32 -8.23 6.07
CA THR A 46 10.85 -8.94 7.26
C THR A 46 10.21 -10.27 6.88
N PHE A 47 10.55 -11.32 7.61
CA PHE A 47 9.90 -12.63 7.60
C PHE A 47 9.29 -12.91 8.97
N ALA A 48 8.04 -13.37 9.01
CA ALA A 48 7.35 -13.73 10.25
C ALA A 48 6.80 -15.16 10.16
N THR A 49 6.88 -15.91 11.25
CA THR A 49 6.28 -17.24 11.41
C THR A 49 6.02 -17.51 12.89
N THR A 50 5.62 -18.73 13.24
CA THR A 50 5.33 -19.14 14.62
C THR A 50 6.46 -18.70 15.57
N ASN A 51 6.10 -17.84 16.52
CA ASN A 51 6.95 -17.25 17.55
C ASN A 51 8.27 -16.62 17.08
N ARG A 52 8.36 -16.21 15.80
CA ARG A 52 9.62 -15.68 15.24
C ARG A 52 9.41 -14.58 14.21
N VAL A 53 10.25 -13.56 14.32
CA VAL A 53 10.43 -12.51 13.32
C VAL A 53 11.91 -12.44 12.95
N VAL A 54 12.22 -12.46 11.66
CA VAL A 54 13.57 -12.27 11.11
C VAL A 54 13.57 -11.02 10.27
N ILE A 55 14.45 -10.07 10.55
CA ILE A 55 14.56 -8.79 9.84
C ILE A 55 15.95 -8.73 9.24
N GLY A 56 16.06 -8.48 7.94
CA GLY A 56 17.33 -8.41 7.21
C GLY A 56 17.31 -7.35 6.12
N GLY A 57 18.41 -7.25 5.38
CA GLY A 57 18.61 -6.25 4.32
C GLY A 57 19.56 -5.13 4.74
N GLU A 58 19.50 -3.99 4.07
CA GLU A 58 20.49 -2.92 4.19
C GLU A 58 19.94 -1.65 4.82
N VAL A 59 20.71 -1.06 5.73
CA VAL A 59 20.45 0.26 6.32
C VAL A 59 21.68 1.15 6.29
N GLY A 60 21.49 2.47 6.29
CA GLY A 60 22.56 3.44 6.28
C GLY A 60 22.14 4.79 6.85
N LEU A 61 23.01 5.33 7.71
CA LEU A 61 23.01 6.71 8.20
C LEU A 61 24.41 7.31 7.99
N SER A 62 24.49 8.63 7.89
CA SER A 62 25.79 9.31 7.75
C SER A 62 26.68 9.16 8.99
N ASP A 63 26.07 9.02 10.17
CA ASP A 63 26.73 8.79 11.46
C ASP A 63 26.68 7.30 11.84
N GLN A 64 27.85 6.67 11.93
CA GLN A 64 27.99 5.24 12.21
C GLN A 64 27.64 4.86 13.66
N ASP A 65 27.89 5.75 14.62
CA ASP A 65 27.52 5.49 16.01
C ASP A 65 25.98 5.49 16.15
N LYS A 66 25.31 6.40 15.44
CA LYS A 66 23.84 6.39 15.34
C LYS A 66 23.32 5.16 14.60
N LEU A 67 23.96 4.77 13.49
CA LEU A 67 23.59 3.56 12.75
C LEU A 67 23.57 2.33 13.66
N HIS A 68 24.66 2.09 14.41
CA HIS A 68 24.74 0.97 15.36
C HIS A 68 23.72 1.10 16.49
N SER A 69 23.45 2.33 16.98
CA SER A 69 22.42 2.58 17.98
C SER A 69 21.02 2.20 17.49
N TYR A 70 20.63 2.60 16.27
CA TYR A 70 19.32 2.28 15.70
C TYR A 70 19.20 0.78 15.36
N MET A 71 20.26 0.15 14.84
CA MET A 71 20.29 -1.31 14.64
C MET A 71 20.09 -2.08 15.96
N GLY A 72 20.53 -1.52 17.09
CA GLY A 72 20.29 -2.07 18.42
C GLY A 72 18.82 -1.99 18.90
N LYS A 73 17.97 -1.18 18.26
CA LYS A 73 16.56 -0.95 18.64
C LYS A 73 15.55 -1.74 17.79
N ILE A 74 16.02 -2.56 16.85
CA ILE A 74 15.15 -3.26 15.89
C ILE A 74 14.20 -4.25 16.57
N ASP A 75 14.64 -4.92 17.64
CA ASP A 75 13.78 -5.80 18.46
C ASP A 75 12.62 -5.00 19.07
N GLU A 76 12.90 -3.83 19.67
CA GLU A 76 11.88 -2.96 20.27
C GLU A 76 10.86 -2.48 19.23
N ILE A 77 11.34 -2.05 18.05
CA ILE A 77 10.48 -1.58 16.94
C ILE A 77 9.53 -2.69 16.48
N ALA A 78 10.05 -3.91 16.30
CA ALA A 78 9.25 -5.06 15.88
C ALA A 78 8.17 -5.39 16.93
N ARG A 79 8.55 -5.45 18.21
CA ARG A 79 7.61 -5.71 19.32
C ARG A 79 6.54 -4.63 19.43
N ALA A 80 6.90 -3.36 19.26
CA ALA A 80 5.95 -2.25 19.28
C ALA A 80 4.91 -2.38 18.16
N CYS A 81 5.32 -2.79 16.95
CA CYS A 81 4.39 -3.06 15.85
C CYS A 81 3.43 -4.21 16.18
N ILE A 82 3.97 -5.34 16.67
CA ILE A 82 3.19 -6.54 17.03
C ILE A 82 2.17 -6.20 18.13
N LYS A 83 2.59 -5.40 19.13
CA LYS A 83 1.72 -4.91 20.19
C LYS A 83 0.61 -4.00 19.66
N ASP A 84 0.94 -3.02 18.81
CA ASP A 84 -0.07 -2.12 18.25
C ASP A 84 -1.11 -2.85 17.40
N ILE A 85 -0.67 -3.86 16.62
CA ILE A 85 -1.58 -4.72 15.86
C ILE A 85 -2.53 -5.47 16.81
N GLY A 86 -2.07 -5.84 18.01
CA GLY A 86 -2.85 -6.51 19.05
C GLY A 86 -2.55 -8.01 19.17
N TYR A 87 -1.32 -8.44 18.86
CA TYR A 87 -0.91 -9.83 18.97
C TYR A 87 -0.42 -10.19 20.37
N GLU A 88 -1.28 -10.90 21.10
CA GLU A 88 -1.06 -11.43 22.45
C GLU A 88 -1.36 -12.94 22.51
N GLN A 89 -1.08 -13.68 21.43
CA GLN A 89 -1.37 -15.12 21.35
C GLN A 89 -0.17 -15.95 21.84
N ASP A 90 -0.43 -17.11 22.45
CA ASP A 90 0.62 -17.99 23.02
C ASP A 90 1.81 -18.24 22.07
N LYS A 91 1.55 -18.37 20.77
CA LYS A 91 2.54 -18.68 19.73
C LYS A 91 2.95 -17.48 18.88
N PHE A 92 2.39 -16.31 19.13
CA PHE A 92 2.82 -15.05 18.53
C PHE A 92 2.39 -13.88 19.43
N HIS A 93 3.25 -13.54 20.38
CA HIS A 93 3.01 -12.52 21.40
C HIS A 93 4.11 -11.46 21.35
N HIS A 94 3.77 -10.17 21.45
CA HIS A 94 4.77 -9.10 21.40
C HIS A 94 5.86 -9.23 22.50
N GLU A 95 5.53 -9.75 23.68
CA GLU A 95 6.48 -9.98 24.78
C GLU A 95 7.40 -11.20 24.61
N THR A 96 6.95 -12.27 23.97
CA THR A 96 7.69 -13.56 23.94
C THR A 96 8.24 -13.93 22.56
N VAL A 97 7.84 -13.21 21.51
CA VAL A 97 8.35 -13.43 20.15
C VAL A 97 9.87 -13.34 20.10
N GLU A 98 10.50 -14.25 19.36
CA GLU A 98 11.94 -14.20 19.09
C GLU A 98 12.19 -13.29 17.88
N VAL A 99 12.95 -12.21 18.06
CA VAL A 99 13.36 -11.33 16.96
C VAL A 99 14.82 -11.59 16.63
N THR A 100 15.09 -11.93 15.37
CA THR A 100 16.44 -12.07 14.82
C THR A 100 16.73 -10.89 13.91
N ASN A 101 17.60 -9.99 14.34
CA ASN A 101 18.07 -8.87 13.51
C ASN A 101 19.33 -9.29 12.71
N LEU A 102 19.21 -9.25 11.39
CA LEU A 102 20.25 -9.53 10.40
C LEU A 102 20.46 -8.32 9.46
N LEU A 103 19.94 -7.14 9.81
CA LEU A 103 20.24 -5.91 9.08
C LEU A 103 21.74 -5.65 9.09
N HIS A 104 22.26 -5.14 7.98
CA HIS A 104 23.65 -4.75 7.85
C HIS A 104 23.79 -3.40 7.16
N GLU A 105 25.00 -2.84 7.23
CA GLU A 105 25.32 -1.57 6.58
C GLU A 105 25.21 -1.70 5.05
N GLN A 106 24.70 -0.66 4.39
CA GLN A 106 24.64 -0.62 2.93
C GLN A 106 26.05 -0.57 2.31
N SER A 107 26.27 -1.36 1.25
CA SER A 107 27.56 -1.44 0.56
C SER A 107 27.98 -0.11 -0.08
N ALA A 108 29.23 0.31 0.16
CA ALA A 108 29.86 1.49 -0.44
C ALA A 108 29.93 1.45 -1.99
N HIS A 109 29.86 0.27 -2.61
CA HIS A 109 29.91 0.12 -4.06
C HIS A 109 28.57 0.48 -4.75
N ILE A 110 27.44 0.31 -4.05
CA ILE A 110 26.11 0.67 -4.58
C ILE A 110 25.92 2.20 -4.52
N ALA A 111 26.46 2.85 -3.50
CA ALA A 111 26.46 4.30 -3.35
C ALA A 111 27.05 5.03 -4.58
N GLN A 112 28.19 4.56 -5.12
CA GLN A 112 28.87 5.20 -6.26
C GLN A 112 28.05 5.24 -7.57
N GLY A 113 27.13 4.29 -7.79
CA GLY A 113 26.34 4.22 -9.02
C GLY A 113 25.08 5.09 -9.00
N VAL A 114 24.57 5.38 -7.80
CA VAL A 114 23.24 5.96 -7.56
C VAL A 114 23.34 7.40 -7.06
N ASP A 115 24.38 7.69 -6.28
CA ASP A 115 24.57 9.01 -5.68
C ASP A 115 24.91 10.08 -6.73
N ALA A 116 24.49 11.30 -6.42
CA ALA A 116 24.83 12.45 -7.25
C ALA A 116 26.31 12.79 -7.13
N ALA A 117 26.91 13.16 -8.26
CA ALA A 117 28.26 13.70 -8.35
C ALA A 117 28.23 15.13 -8.93
N ALA A 118 29.37 15.80 -8.99
CA ALA A 118 29.47 17.20 -9.44
C ALA A 118 28.88 17.45 -10.85
N ASP A 119 28.79 16.40 -11.68
CA ASP A 119 28.28 16.42 -13.06
C ASP A 119 27.16 15.39 -13.32
N LYS A 120 26.62 14.76 -12.27
CA LYS A 120 25.62 13.67 -12.39
C LYS A 120 24.54 13.82 -11.31
N ASP A 121 23.28 13.85 -11.72
CA ASP A 121 22.16 13.82 -10.78
C ASP A 121 21.93 12.41 -10.21
N GLU A 122 21.16 12.31 -9.12
CA GLU A 122 20.81 11.02 -8.50
C GLU A 122 20.08 10.13 -9.51
N GLY A 123 20.68 8.98 -9.83
CA GLY A 123 20.11 8.00 -10.75
C GLY A 123 19.11 7.07 -10.07
N ALA A 124 18.31 6.34 -10.83
CA ALA A 124 17.51 5.27 -10.25
C ALA A 124 18.43 4.21 -9.61
N GLY A 125 18.10 3.79 -8.37
CA GLY A 125 18.87 2.78 -7.65
C GLY A 125 18.81 1.38 -8.25
N ASP A 126 17.79 1.10 -9.06
CA ASP A 126 17.58 -0.12 -9.81
C ASP A 126 16.83 0.18 -11.11
N GLN A 127 16.83 -0.76 -12.05
CA GLN A 127 15.87 -0.75 -13.16
C GLN A 127 14.48 -1.06 -12.64
N GLY A 128 13.45 -0.54 -13.29
CA GLY A 128 12.08 -0.91 -12.93
C GLY A 128 11.02 -0.26 -13.78
N ILE A 129 9.81 -0.76 -13.61
CA ILE A 129 8.60 -0.29 -14.27
C ILE A 129 7.59 -0.03 -13.17
N MET A 130 6.87 1.08 -13.23
CA MET A 130 5.91 1.48 -12.21
C MET A 130 4.62 1.92 -12.88
N PHE A 131 3.48 1.61 -12.25
CA PHE A 131 2.16 1.94 -12.77
C PHE A 131 1.37 2.80 -11.78
N GLY A 132 0.79 3.85 -12.33
CA GLY A 132 -0.20 4.72 -11.73
C GLY A 132 -1.58 4.44 -12.30
N TYR A 133 -2.62 4.45 -11.48
CA TYR A 133 -3.98 4.33 -11.97
C TYR A 133 -4.94 5.23 -11.19
N ALA A 134 -5.91 5.79 -11.90
CA ALA A 134 -7.03 6.50 -11.32
C ALA A 134 -8.31 6.28 -12.14
N THR A 135 -9.45 6.35 -11.45
CA THR A 135 -10.78 6.17 -12.05
C THR A 135 -11.84 6.94 -11.26
N THR A 136 -12.86 7.49 -11.91
CA THR A 136 -13.97 8.22 -11.24
C THR A 136 -14.97 7.32 -10.52
N GLU A 137 -14.72 6.01 -10.43
CA GLU A 137 -15.60 5.02 -9.79
C GLU A 137 -15.86 5.30 -8.30
N THR A 138 -14.94 6.00 -7.62
CA THR A 138 -15.08 6.40 -6.22
C THR A 138 -14.60 7.84 -6.03
N PRO A 139 -15.04 8.54 -4.95
CA PRO A 139 -14.54 9.89 -4.65
C PRO A 139 -13.02 9.96 -4.45
N ALA A 140 -12.40 8.86 -3.99
CA ALA A 140 -10.95 8.75 -3.81
C ALA A 140 -10.18 8.55 -5.14
N LEU A 141 -10.88 8.55 -6.27
CA LEU A 141 -10.39 8.24 -7.61
C LEU A 141 -9.72 6.86 -7.71
N MET A 142 -10.27 5.87 -6.99
CA MET A 142 -9.80 4.48 -6.93
C MET A 142 -10.83 3.50 -7.51
N PRO A 143 -10.40 2.32 -7.99
CA PRO A 143 -11.33 1.25 -8.36
C PRO A 143 -12.18 0.86 -7.15
N ALA A 144 -13.50 0.79 -7.34
CA ALA A 144 -14.44 0.48 -6.25
C ALA A 144 -14.15 -0.85 -5.52
N PRO A 145 -13.83 -1.98 -6.20
CA PRO A 145 -13.64 -3.27 -5.54
C PRO A 145 -12.54 -3.23 -4.47
N ILE A 146 -11.37 -2.69 -4.79
CA ILE A 146 -10.26 -2.62 -3.84
C ILE A 146 -10.50 -1.57 -2.76
N GLN A 147 -11.05 -0.40 -3.13
CA GLN A 147 -11.31 0.70 -2.20
C GLN A 147 -12.23 0.23 -1.07
N TYR A 148 -13.30 -0.49 -1.40
CA TYR A 148 -14.25 -0.97 -0.40
C TYR A 148 -13.76 -2.21 0.35
N SER A 149 -12.97 -3.09 -0.29
CA SER A 149 -12.32 -4.20 0.41
C SER A 149 -11.38 -3.68 1.51
N HIS A 150 -10.63 -2.60 1.24
CA HIS A 150 -9.85 -1.88 2.26
C HIS A 150 -10.71 -1.24 3.34
N ALA A 151 -11.76 -0.51 2.96
CA ALA A 151 -12.62 0.22 3.88
C ALA A 151 -13.26 -0.71 4.92
N ILE A 152 -13.73 -1.89 4.50
CA ILE A 152 -14.28 -2.93 5.39
C ILE A 152 -13.27 -3.31 6.46
N LEU A 153 -12.04 -3.70 6.08
CA LEU A 153 -11.06 -4.18 7.05
C LEU A 153 -10.52 -3.07 7.95
N ARG A 154 -10.38 -1.85 7.43
CA ARG A 154 -10.00 -0.68 8.24
C ARG A 154 -11.08 -0.41 9.30
N ARG A 155 -12.36 -0.44 8.92
CA ARG A 155 -13.47 -0.26 9.84
C ARG A 155 -13.51 -1.34 10.93
N LEU A 156 -13.30 -2.60 10.56
CA LEU A 156 -13.24 -3.72 11.53
C LEU A 156 -12.04 -3.59 12.47
N ALA A 157 -10.88 -3.14 11.98
CA ALA A 157 -9.73 -2.88 12.82
C ALA A 157 -9.99 -1.75 13.84
N GLU A 158 -10.69 -0.69 13.45
CA GLU A 158 -11.09 0.40 14.36
C GLU A 158 -11.96 -0.11 15.51
N VAL A 159 -13.04 -0.85 15.23
CA VAL A 159 -13.96 -1.33 16.28
C VAL A 159 -13.36 -2.42 17.15
N ARG A 160 -12.40 -3.19 16.62
CA ARG A 160 -11.58 -4.10 17.41
C ARG A 160 -10.68 -3.33 18.37
N LYS A 161 -9.87 -2.40 17.84
CA LYS A 161 -8.84 -1.67 18.62
C LYS A 161 -9.43 -0.74 19.67
N ASN A 162 -10.59 -0.16 19.42
CA ASN A 162 -11.26 0.70 20.40
C ASN A 162 -12.10 -0.08 21.44
N GLY A 163 -12.14 -1.42 21.35
CA GLY A 163 -12.84 -2.30 22.28
C GLY A 163 -14.35 -2.40 22.09
N THR A 164 -14.91 -1.84 21.01
CA THR A 164 -16.34 -1.99 20.67
C THR A 164 -16.68 -3.44 20.34
N GLU A 165 -15.81 -4.11 19.58
CA GLU A 165 -15.95 -5.52 19.19
C GLU A 165 -14.77 -6.36 19.73
N PRO A 166 -14.73 -6.66 21.03
CA PRO A 166 -13.60 -7.37 21.66
C PRO A 166 -13.53 -8.85 21.23
N ALA A 167 -14.57 -9.38 20.58
CA ALA A 167 -14.59 -10.74 20.05
C ALA A 167 -13.69 -10.92 18.81
N LEU A 168 -13.34 -9.84 18.10
CA LEU A 168 -12.58 -9.88 16.86
C LEU A 168 -11.06 -9.95 17.13
N GLY A 169 -10.36 -10.80 16.37
CA GLY A 169 -8.90 -10.90 16.38
C GLY A 169 -8.22 -10.04 15.30
N PRO A 170 -6.88 -9.90 15.34
CA PRO A 170 -6.16 -9.05 14.39
C PRO A 170 -6.20 -9.52 12.92
N ASP A 171 -6.18 -10.82 12.64
CA ASP A 171 -6.09 -11.34 11.27
C ASP A 171 -7.47 -11.42 10.58
N ALA A 172 -7.67 -10.60 9.57
CA ALA A 172 -8.86 -10.62 8.72
C ALA A 172 -8.55 -10.43 7.23
N LYS A 173 -9.44 -10.95 6.39
CA LYS A 173 -9.40 -10.92 4.92
C LYS A 173 -10.78 -10.57 4.39
N SER A 174 -10.85 -9.69 3.39
CA SER A 174 -12.09 -9.31 2.70
C SER A 174 -11.94 -9.55 1.20
N GLN A 175 -13.02 -9.94 0.54
CA GLN A 175 -13.08 -10.03 -0.92
C GLN A 175 -14.45 -9.55 -1.38
N LEU A 176 -14.47 -8.63 -2.34
CA LEU A 176 -15.69 -8.07 -2.92
C LEU A 176 -15.76 -8.34 -4.40
N SER A 177 -16.85 -8.96 -4.84
CA SER A 177 -17.20 -9.11 -6.25
C SER A 177 -18.23 -8.04 -6.61
N VAL A 178 -17.78 -7.01 -7.32
CA VAL A 178 -18.59 -5.84 -7.69
C VAL A 178 -19.15 -6.04 -9.10
N VAL A 179 -20.44 -5.79 -9.24
CA VAL A 179 -21.16 -5.81 -10.52
C VAL A 179 -20.96 -4.47 -11.22
N TYR A 180 -20.57 -4.53 -12.49
CA TYR A 180 -20.45 -3.39 -13.37
C TYR A 180 -21.51 -3.44 -14.47
N GLU A 181 -22.18 -2.31 -14.69
CA GLU A 181 -23.10 -2.06 -15.80
C GLU A 181 -22.70 -0.77 -16.52
N GLY A 182 -22.58 -0.81 -17.85
CA GLY A 182 -22.13 0.35 -18.62
C GLY A 182 -20.73 0.84 -18.23
N GLY A 183 -19.87 -0.04 -17.71
CA GLY A 183 -18.53 0.29 -17.23
C GLY A 183 -18.48 0.94 -15.84
N LYS A 184 -19.62 1.07 -15.16
CA LYS A 184 -19.76 1.69 -13.82
C LYS A 184 -20.14 0.65 -12.78
N PRO A 185 -19.60 0.71 -11.55
CA PRO A 185 -19.97 -0.20 -10.48
C PRO A 185 -21.37 0.13 -9.97
N VAL A 186 -22.22 -0.88 -9.80
CA VAL A 186 -23.64 -0.70 -9.43
C VAL A 186 -24.07 -1.49 -8.19
N GLY A 187 -23.25 -2.41 -7.70
CA GLY A 187 -23.56 -3.20 -6.51
C GLY A 187 -22.59 -4.35 -6.27
N VAL A 188 -22.85 -5.14 -5.23
CA VAL A 188 -22.03 -6.31 -4.85
C VAL A 188 -22.81 -7.59 -5.07
N SER A 189 -22.27 -8.50 -5.88
CA SER A 189 -22.88 -9.83 -6.08
C SER A 189 -22.46 -10.82 -4.99
N SER A 190 -21.21 -10.78 -4.55
CA SER A 190 -20.69 -11.67 -3.51
C SER A 190 -19.67 -10.96 -2.63
N LEU A 191 -19.75 -11.22 -1.33
CA LEU A 191 -18.83 -10.76 -0.30
C LEU A 191 -18.27 -11.94 0.47
N VAL A 192 -16.95 -12.00 0.59
CA VAL A 192 -16.26 -12.93 1.49
C VAL A 192 -15.59 -12.14 2.59
N LEU A 193 -15.82 -12.55 3.84
CA LEU A 193 -15.07 -12.08 5.00
C LEU A 193 -14.57 -13.30 5.77
N SER A 194 -13.26 -13.40 5.96
CA SER A 194 -12.67 -14.32 6.92
C SER A 194 -12.00 -13.48 8.00
N THR A 195 -12.54 -13.47 9.21
CA THR A 195 -12.00 -12.70 10.34
C THR A 195 -11.72 -13.60 11.52
N GLN A 196 -10.53 -13.41 12.09
CA GLN A 196 -10.14 -14.05 13.32
C GLN A 196 -11.10 -13.62 14.44
N HIS A 197 -11.40 -14.54 15.35
CA HIS A 197 -12.21 -14.31 16.53
C HIS A 197 -11.67 -15.08 17.73
N LEU A 198 -11.83 -14.49 18.92
CA LEU A 198 -11.20 -14.99 20.14
C LEU A 198 -12.07 -16.03 20.87
N ASP A 199 -13.40 -15.97 20.69
CA ASP A 199 -14.34 -16.93 21.28
C ASP A 199 -14.65 -18.05 20.30
N GLU A 200 -14.10 -19.24 20.55
CA GLU A 200 -14.30 -20.42 19.69
C GLU A 200 -15.76 -20.92 19.64
N SER A 201 -16.64 -20.44 20.51
CA SER A 201 -18.05 -20.81 20.50
C SER A 201 -18.87 -20.08 19.43
N LEU A 202 -18.36 -18.97 18.89
CA LEU A 202 -19.03 -18.17 17.87
C LEU A 202 -19.12 -18.93 16.54
N THR A 203 -20.32 -18.98 15.98
CA THR A 203 -20.57 -19.53 14.65
C THR A 203 -20.36 -18.48 13.57
N SER A 204 -20.26 -18.90 12.31
CA SER A 204 -20.24 -18.00 11.16
C SER A 204 -21.45 -17.05 11.12
N ALA A 205 -22.61 -17.47 11.64
CA ALA A 205 -23.80 -16.62 11.73
C ALA A 205 -23.67 -15.53 12.80
N ASP A 206 -23.08 -15.87 13.95
CA ASP A 206 -22.81 -14.91 15.02
C ASP A 206 -21.77 -13.87 14.57
N ILE A 207 -20.69 -14.32 13.93
CA ILE A 207 -19.68 -13.43 13.35
C ILE A 207 -20.32 -12.52 12.29
N ARG A 208 -21.20 -13.04 11.44
CA ARG A 208 -21.93 -12.23 10.47
C ARG A 208 -22.77 -11.15 11.17
N ALA A 209 -23.51 -11.50 12.21
CA ALA A 209 -24.33 -10.55 12.94
C ALA A 209 -23.50 -9.41 13.56
N ILE A 210 -22.27 -9.70 14.00
CA ILE A 210 -21.31 -8.73 14.51
C ILE A 210 -20.80 -7.79 13.41
N VAL A 211 -20.35 -8.35 12.28
CA VAL A 211 -19.61 -7.58 11.25
C VAL A 211 -20.49 -6.90 10.20
N GLU A 212 -21.70 -7.41 9.96
CA GLU A 212 -22.60 -6.92 8.91
C GLU A 212 -22.94 -5.42 9.04
N PRO A 213 -23.26 -4.87 10.25
CA PRO A 213 -23.51 -3.43 10.41
C PRO A 213 -22.32 -2.59 9.93
N TYR A 214 -21.10 -2.95 10.31
CA TYR A 214 -19.88 -2.23 9.93
C TYR A 214 -19.56 -2.35 8.43
N ILE A 215 -19.84 -3.49 7.81
CA ILE A 215 -19.70 -3.64 6.36
C ILE A 215 -20.68 -2.73 5.63
N ARG A 216 -21.94 -2.67 6.08
CA ARG A 216 -22.97 -1.80 5.49
C ARG A 216 -22.59 -0.31 5.61
N GLU A 217 -21.93 0.11 6.68
CA GLU A 217 -21.41 1.48 6.85
C GLU A 217 -20.37 1.85 5.78
N THR A 218 -19.60 0.88 5.28
CA THR A 218 -18.48 1.14 4.37
C THR A 218 -18.84 1.14 2.89
N LEU A 219 -20.02 0.61 2.53
CA LEU A 219 -20.46 0.46 1.15
C LEU A 219 -21.53 1.51 0.80
N PRO A 220 -21.63 1.92 -0.48
CA PRO A 220 -22.70 2.81 -0.89
C PRO A 220 -24.08 2.21 -0.63
N GLU A 221 -25.05 3.08 -0.34
CA GLU A 221 -26.43 2.68 -0.09
C GLU A 221 -26.99 1.88 -1.28
N GLY A 222 -27.70 0.79 -0.98
CA GLY A 222 -28.31 -0.08 -2.00
C GLY A 222 -27.37 -1.07 -2.69
N TRP A 223 -26.05 -1.01 -2.46
CA TRP A 223 -25.10 -1.96 -3.09
C TRP A 223 -25.22 -3.39 -2.55
N LEU A 224 -25.64 -3.53 -1.29
CA LEU A 224 -25.94 -4.80 -0.66
C LEU A 224 -27.46 -5.03 -0.70
N THR A 225 -27.87 -6.13 -1.32
CA THR A 225 -29.29 -6.51 -1.46
C THR A 225 -29.52 -7.91 -0.88
N ASP A 226 -30.78 -8.34 -0.84
CA ASP A 226 -31.13 -9.72 -0.45
C ASP A 226 -30.55 -10.78 -1.40
N ALA A 227 -30.17 -10.38 -2.62
CA ALA A 227 -29.53 -11.24 -3.61
C ALA A 227 -28.00 -11.33 -3.46
N THR A 228 -27.39 -10.46 -2.63
CA THR A 228 -25.94 -10.52 -2.40
C THR A 228 -25.58 -11.79 -1.64
N GLU A 229 -24.61 -12.55 -2.15
CA GLU A 229 -24.09 -13.75 -1.49
C GLU A 229 -23.08 -13.37 -0.40
N TRP A 230 -23.30 -13.90 0.81
CA TRP A 230 -22.43 -13.66 1.97
C TRP A 230 -21.69 -14.92 2.37
N HIS A 231 -20.36 -14.85 2.36
CA HIS A 231 -19.46 -15.90 2.85
C HIS A 231 -18.67 -15.35 4.04
N VAL A 232 -19.27 -15.40 5.22
CA VAL A 232 -18.60 -14.99 6.47
C VAL A 232 -18.03 -16.22 7.17
N ASN A 233 -16.73 -16.23 7.39
CA ASN A 233 -15.96 -17.34 7.94
C ASN A 233 -16.40 -18.70 7.34
N PRO A 234 -16.30 -18.88 6.02
CA PRO A 234 -16.89 -20.04 5.33
C PRO A 234 -16.26 -21.38 5.73
N THR A 235 -15.05 -21.36 6.30
CA THR A 235 -14.36 -22.54 6.84
C THR A 235 -14.73 -22.85 8.29
N GLY A 236 -15.66 -22.10 8.89
CA GLY A 236 -16.04 -22.21 10.29
C GLY A 236 -15.13 -21.40 11.20
N LYS A 237 -14.49 -22.04 12.16
CA LYS A 237 -13.68 -21.34 13.17
C LYS A 237 -12.39 -20.78 12.58
N PHE A 238 -12.03 -19.57 13.03
CA PHE A 238 -10.79 -18.90 12.69
C PHE A 238 -10.24 -18.25 13.97
N VAL A 239 -9.70 -19.09 14.85
CA VAL A 239 -9.20 -18.67 16.18
C VAL A 239 -7.69 -18.47 16.13
N ILE A 240 -6.99 -19.39 15.45
CA ILE A 240 -5.57 -19.32 15.16
C ILE A 240 -5.39 -18.52 13.87
N GLY A 241 -4.71 -17.37 13.95
CA GLY A 241 -4.45 -16.46 12.83
C GLY A 241 -3.08 -15.83 12.96
N GLY A 242 -2.74 -14.93 12.04
CA GLY A 242 -1.44 -14.26 12.05
C GLY A 242 -0.27 -15.22 11.77
N PRO A 243 0.95 -14.86 12.22
CA PRO A 243 2.14 -15.67 11.99
C PRO A 243 2.14 -17.09 12.59
N ASP A 244 1.24 -17.39 13.54
CA ASP A 244 1.03 -18.76 14.03
C ASP A 244 0.28 -19.63 13.01
N GLY A 245 -0.64 -19.02 12.25
CA GLY A 245 -1.45 -19.72 11.25
C GLY A 245 -0.80 -19.80 9.86
N ASP A 246 0.04 -18.83 9.48
CA ASP A 246 0.68 -18.74 8.17
C ASP A 246 1.97 -17.91 8.21
N ALA A 247 2.93 -18.20 7.33
CA ALA A 247 4.17 -17.42 7.25
C ALA A 247 3.93 -16.09 6.51
N GLY A 248 4.62 -15.03 6.95
CA GLY A 248 4.56 -13.69 6.37
C GLY A 248 5.90 -13.26 5.79
N LEU A 249 5.87 -12.55 4.67
CA LEU A 249 7.03 -11.87 4.08
C LEU A 249 6.65 -10.47 3.58
N THR A 250 7.56 -9.51 3.76
CA THR A 250 7.46 -8.17 3.17
C THR A 250 7.26 -8.26 1.65
N GLY A 251 6.38 -7.40 1.11
CA GLY A 251 6.17 -7.30 -0.33
C GLY A 251 5.39 -8.46 -0.97
N ARG A 252 4.66 -9.26 -0.19
CA ARG A 252 3.80 -10.35 -0.73
C ARG A 252 2.36 -9.94 -1.00
N LYS A 253 2.03 -8.67 -0.78
CA LYS A 253 0.67 -8.12 -0.95
C LYS A 253 0.60 -6.93 -1.92
N ILE A 254 1.53 -6.85 -2.88
CA ILE A 254 1.66 -5.73 -3.84
C ILE A 254 0.39 -5.37 -4.64
N ILE A 255 -0.49 -6.34 -4.92
CA ILE A 255 -1.76 -6.06 -5.60
C ILE A 255 -2.80 -5.48 -4.64
N VAL A 256 -2.78 -5.92 -3.37
CA VAL A 256 -3.58 -5.32 -2.28
C VAL A 256 -3.06 -3.92 -1.97
N ASP A 257 -1.76 -3.67 -2.08
CA ASP A 257 -1.18 -2.34 -1.82
C ASP A 257 -1.53 -1.29 -2.87
N THR A 258 -1.94 -1.74 -4.05
CA THR A 258 -2.15 -0.89 -5.22
C THR A 258 -3.61 -0.85 -5.66
N TYR A 259 -3.95 -1.53 -6.75
CA TYR A 259 -5.22 -1.32 -7.47
C TYR A 259 -6.10 -2.56 -7.50
N GLY A 260 -5.79 -3.59 -6.70
CA GLY A 260 -6.60 -4.81 -6.58
C GLY A 260 -6.81 -5.55 -7.90
N GLY A 261 -5.87 -5.44 -8.83
CA GLY A 261 -5.93 -6.06 -10.16
C GLY A 261 -6.62 -5.22 -11.24
N ALA A 262 -7.15 -4.04 -10.90
CA ALA A 262 -7.80 -3.17 -11.88
C ALA A 262 -6.81 -2.54 -12.88
N ALA A 263 -5.53 -2.47 -12.52
CA ALA A 263 -4.45 -1.93 -13.34
C ALA A 263 -3.22 -2.84 -13.30
N PRO A 264 -2.33 -2.76 -14.32
CA PRO A 264 -1.05 -3.47 -14.31
C PRO A 264 -0.19 -3.10 -13.10
N HIS A 265 0.74 -3.97 -12.75
CA HIS A 265 1.71 -3.76 -11.69
C HIS A 265 3.13 -4.06 -12.20
N GLY A 266 4.10 -3.28 -11.75
CA GLY A 266 5.49 -3.35 -12.21
C GLY A 266 6.34 -4.43 -11.55
N GLY A 267 5.90 -4.92 -10.40
CA GLY A 267 6.51 -6.04 -9.65
C GLY A 267 7.25 -5.61 -8.38
N GLY A 268 7.71 -4.36 -8.29
CA GLY A 268 8.39 -3.83 -7.12
C GLY A 268 7.48 -3.69 -5.89
N ALA A 269 7.91 -4.20 -4.74
CA ALA A 269 7.26 -3.95 -3.45
C ALA A 269 7.61 -2.55 -2.89
N PHE A 270 6.80 -2.06 -1.95
CA PHE A 270 6.97 -0.71 -1.37
C PHE A 270 7.60 -0.71 0.03
N SER A 271 7.06 -1.51 0.95
CA SER A 271 7.44 -1.45 2.36
C SER A 271 8.91 -1.77 2.61
N GLY A 272 9.51 -1.07 3.58
CA GLY A 272 10.92 -1.22 3.92
C GLY A 272 11.90 -0.51 3.00
N LYS A 273 11.41 0.16 1.94
CA LYS A 273 12.26 0.88 0.99
C LYS A 273 12.17 2.39 1.20
N ASP A 274 13.32 3.04 1.36
CA ASP A 274 13.37 4.50 1.38
C ASP A 274 13.01 5.12 0.01
N PRO A 275 12.73 6.43 -0.04
CA PRO A 275 12.15 7.05 -1.22
C PRO A 275 13.09 7.15 -2.43
N THR A 276 14.37 6.81 -2.28
CA THR A 276 15.29 6.80 -3.43
C THR A 276 15.09 5.56 -4.29
N LYS A 277 14.33 4.56 -3.80
CA LYS A 277 14.02 3.33 -4.51
C LYS A 277 12.79 3.60 -5.37
N VAL A 278 13.01 3.66 -6.68
CA VAL A 278 11.99 4.03 -7.67
C VAL A 278 10.76 3.11 -7.63
N ASP A 279 10.91 1.86 -7.18
CA ASP A 279 9.77 0.95 -6.94
C ASP A 279 8.66 1.61 -6.12
N ARG A 280 9.04 2.41 -5.12
CA ARG A 280 8.10 3.11 -4.24
C ARG A 280 7.81 4.51 -4.75
N SER A 281 8.84 5.33 -4.90
CA SER A 281 8.65 6.76 -5.20
C SER A 281 8.06 6.99 -6.58
N ALA A 282 8.49 6.25 -7.61
CA ALA A 282 7.92 6.39 -8.95
C ALA A 282 6.53 5.75 -9.07
N ALA A 283 6.20 4.73 -8.29
CA ALA A 283 4.82 4.23 -8.20
C ALA A 283 3.89 5.28 -7.57
N TYR A 284 4.35 5.97 -6.52
CA TYR A 284 3.60 7.09 -5.92
C TYR A 284 3.47 8.26 -6.88
N ALA A 285 4.53 8.62 -7.61
CA ALA A 285 4.47 9.64 -8.66
C ALA A 285 3.50 9.25 -9.77
N ALA A 286 3.54 8.00 -10.24
CA ALA A 286 2.62 7.54 -11.27
C ALA A 286 1.16 7.60 -10.80
N ARG A 287 0.87 7.20 -9.54
CA ARG A 287 -0.45 7.39 -8.93
C ARG A 287 -0.86 8.86 -8.93
N TYR A 288 0.02 9.73 -8.43
CA TYR A 288 -0.21 11.17 -8.34
C TYR A 288 -0.55 11.77 -9.71
N LEU A 289 0.22 11.44 -10.74
CA LEU A 289 -0.02 11.89 -12.11
C LEU A 289 -1.34 11.36 -12.67
N ALA A 290 -1.60 10.05 -12.58
CA ALA A 290 -2.86 9.45 -13.05
C ALA A 290 -4.08 10.08 -12.35
N LYS A 291 -3.99 10.28 -11.03
CA LYS A 291 -5.03 10.92 -10.22
C LYS A 291 -5.27 12.36 -10.67
N ASN A 292 -4.22 13.13 -10.94
CA ASN A 292 -4.32 14.51 -11.42
C ASN A 292 -4.88 14.60 -12.85
N VAL A 293 -4.57 13.66 -13.74
CA VAL A 293 -5.17 13.58 -15.09
C VAL A 293 -6.69 13.37 -14.98
N VAL A 294 -7.14 12.44 -14.12
CA VAL A 294 -8.57 12.20 -13.90
C VAL A 294 -9.24 13.37 -13.19
N ALA A 295 -8.61 13.94 -12.16
CA ALA A 295 -9.13 15.12 -11.45
C ALA A 295 -9.21 16.37 -12.35
N ALA A 296 -8.33 16.48 -13.36
CA ALA A 296 -8.41 17.49 -14.40
C ALA A 296 -9.58 17.29 -15.38
N GLY A 297 -10.32 16.18 -15.29
CA GLY A 297 -11.42 15.89 -16.21
C GLY A 297 -10.96 15.53 -17.63
N MET A 298 -9.69 15.15 -17.81
CA MET A 298 -9.16 14.74 -19.12
C MET A 298 -9.64 13.35 -19.54
N ALA A 299 -9.98 12.50 -18.57
CA ALA A 299 -10.50 11.14 -18.76
C ALA A 299 -11.23 10.66 -17.50
N GLU A 300 -12.15 9.70 -17.64
CA GLU A 300 -12.75 9.02 -16.47
C GLU A 300 -11.81 7.97 -15.87
N LYS A 301 -10.90 7.39 -16.66
CA LYS A 301 -9.89 6.39 -16.26
C LYS A 301 -8.55 6.74 -16.89
N CYS A 302 -7.47 6.62 -16.12
CA CYS A 302 -6.12 6.86 -16.61
C CYS A 302 -5.14 5.87 -15.99
N THR A 303 -4.34 5.21 -16.84
CA THR A 303 -3.14 4.49 -16.44
C THR A 303 -1.91 5.28 -16.90
N ILE A 304 -0.96 5.49 -16.00
CA ILE A 304 0.37 6.02 -16.31
C ILE A 304 1.40 4.94 -16.05
N GLN A 305 2.34 4.73 -16.97
CA GLN A 305 3.52 3.89 -16.75
C GLN A 305 4.78 4.75 -16.80
N LEU A 306 5.66 4.54 -15.83
CA LEU A 306 7.02 5.07 -15.80
C LEU A 306 8.01 3.91 -15.87
N SER A 307 9.16 4.11 -16.51
CA SER A 307 10.24 3.12 -16.50
C SER A 307 11.60 3.79 -16.30
N TYR A 308 12.51 3.10 -15.60
CA TYR A 308 13.85 3.59 -15.28
C TYR A 308 14.90 2.51 -15.57
N ALA A 309 16.09 2.96 -15.97
CA ALA A 309 17.30 2.15 -15.97
C ALA A 309 18.16 2.51 -14.75
N ILE A 310 18.84 1.52 -14.20
CA ILE A 310 19.80 1.70 -13.11
C ILE A 310 20.84 2.78 -13.46
N GLY A 311 21.05 3.72 -12.54
CA GLY A 311 22.01 4.82 -12.68
C GLY A 311 21.59 5.95 -13.64
N VAL A 312 20.41 5.85 -14.28
CA VAL A 312 19.85 6.91 -15.13
C VAL A 312 18.81 7.69 -14.32
N SER A 313 18.91 9.01 -14.29
CA SER A 313 18.00 9.86 -13.50
C SER A 313 16.66 10.09 -14.18
N LYS A 314 16.64 10.34 -15.49
CA LYS A 314 15.39 10.54 -16.23
C LYS A 314 14.68 9.22 -16.53
N PRO A 315 13.33 9.19 -16.54
CA PRO A 315 12.60 8.02 -17.00
C PRO A 315 12.95 7.70 -18.46
N LEU A 316 13.05 6.41 -18.79
CA LEU A 316 13.23 5.94 -20.17
C LEU A 316 11.96 6.10 -21.00
N SER A 317 10.80 5.95 -20.34
CA SER A 317 9.50 6.08 -20.98
C SER A 317 8.47 6.65 -20.02
N ILE A 318 7.56 7.46 -20.56
CA ILE A 318 6.29 7.84 -19.97
C ILE A 318 5.23 7.34 -20.93
N TYR A 319 4.29 6.54 -20.46
CA TYR A 319 3.17 6.03 -21.26
C TYR A 319 1.86 6.35 -20.57
N ALA A 320 0.89 6.85 -21.33
CA ALA A 320 -0.46 7.12 -20.85
C ALA A 320 -1.50 6.28 -21.59
N ASP A 321 -2.51 5.81 -20.86
CA ASP A 321 -3.71 5.17 -21.42
C ASP A 321 -4.95 5.73 -20.74
N THR A 322 -5.82 6.41 -21.48
CA THR A 322 -7.10 6.94 -20.99
C THR A 322 -8.25 5.94 -21.09
N HIS A 323 -7.97 4.71 -21.50
CA HIS A 323 -8.94 3.62 -21.66
C HIS A 323 -10.12 3.99 -22.57
N GLY A 324 -9.92 4.93 -23.49
CA GLY A 324 -10.96 5.46 -24.37
C GLY A 324 -12.02 6.31 -23.65
N THR A 325 -11.74 6.80 -22.44
CA THR A 325 -12.68 7.56 -21.59
C THR A 325 -12.42 9.06 -21.56
N GLY A 326 -11.49 9.55 -22.40
CA GLY A 326 -11.09 10.95 -22.47
C GLY A 326 -10.99 11.46 -23.91
N GLU A 327 -11.18 12.76 -24.09
CA GLU A 327 -11.05 13.42 -25.41
C GLU A 327 -9.59 13.83 -25.72
N VAL A 328 -8.76 13.95 -24.68
CA VAL A 328 -7.34 14.28 -24.82
C VAL A 328 -6.57 13.04 -25.31
N ALA A 329 -5.79 13.23 -26.38
CA ALA A 329 -4.92 12.18 -26.89
C ALA A 329 -3.85 11.80 -25.84
N PRO A 330 -3.61 10.50 -25.54
CA PRO A 330 -2.64 10.09 -24.53
C PRO A 330 -1.23 10.66 -24.74
N ALA A 331 -0.78 10.79 -25.99
CA ALA A 331 0.50 11.40 -26.33
C ALA A 331 0.64 12.89 -25.94
N ALA A 332 -0.47 13.62 -25.81
CA ALA A 332 -0.45 14.98 -25.28
C ALA A 332 -0.28 14.97 -23.75
N ILE A 333 -0.94 14.03 -23.06
CA ILE A 333 -0.81 13.82 -21.61
C ILE A 333 0.64 13.45 -21.26
N GLU A 334 1.26 12.53 -22.02
CA GLU A 334 2.66 12.13 -21.84
C GLU A 334 3.62 13.33 -21.88
N LYS A 335 3.43 14.24 -22.85
CA LYS A 335 4.23 15.47 -22.99
C LYS A 335 3.96 16.46 -21.87
N ALA A 336 2.69 16.62 -21.47
CA ALA A 336 2.31 17.53 -20.39
C ALA A 336 2.93 17.08 -19.06
N ILE A 337 2.91 15.77 -18.77
CA ILE A 337 3.53 15.19 -17.56
C ILE A 337 5.01 15.56 -17.46
N ASP A 338 5.78 15.38 -18.53
CA ASP A 338 7.21 15.71 -18.58
C ASP A 338 7.50 17.21 -18.37
N GLN A 339 6.51 18.08 -18.59
CA GLN A 339 6.63 19.53 -18.39
C GLN A 339 6.26 19.99 -16.97
N VAL A 340 5.29 19.33 -16.33
CA VAL A 340 4.70 19.83 -15.06
C VAL A 340 5.35 19.25 -13.81
N MET A 341 6.07 18.13 -13.92
CA MET A 341 6.72 17.48 -12.79
C MET A 341 8.09 16.92 -13.19
N ASP A 342 9.11 17.23 -12.41
CA ASP A 342 10.42 16.58 -12.54
C ASP A 342 10.33 15.13 -12.06
N LEU A 343 10.43 14.18 -13.00
CA LEU A 343 10.33 12.75 -12.75
C LEU A 343 11.69 12.07 -12.49
N THR A 344 12.75 12.83 -12.25
CA THR A 344 13.95 12.25 -11.64
C THR A 344 13.64 11.72 -10.23
N PRO A 345 14.37 10.70 -9.71
CA PRO A 345 14.19 10.24 -8.33
C PRO A 345 14.22 11.39 -7.31
N ARG A 346 15.15 12.33 -7.47
CA ARG A 346 15.23 13.54 -6.66
C ARG A 346 14.00 14.45 -6.83
N GLY A 347 13.62 14.75 -8.06
CA GLY A 347 12.46 15.57 -8.37
C GLY A 347 11.19 15.04 -7.72
N ILE A 348 10.96 13.73 -7.82
CA ILE A 348 9.83 13.04 -7.18
C ILE A 348 9.88 13.20 -5.65
N ARG A 349 11.02 12.88 -5.02
CA ARG A 349 11.18 12.96 -3.56
C ARG A 349 10.93 14.36 -3.03
N GLN A 350 11.44 15.38 -3.72
CA GLN A 350 11.29 16.77 -3.31
C GLN A 350 9.86 17.29 -3.54
N HIS A 351 9.26 17.00 -4.70
CA HIS A 351 7.92 17.45 -5.05
C HIS A 351 6.85 16.86 -4.12
N LEU A 352 6.99 15.57 -3.79
CA LEU A 352 6.07 14.87 -2.90
C LEU A 352 6.48 14.95 -1.41
N GLY A 353 7.65 15.49 -1.09
CA GLY A 353 8.14 15.63 0.28
C GLY A 353 8.33 14.29 1.00
N LEU A 354 8.93 13.32 0.32
CA LEU A 354 8.97 11.92 0.75
C LEU A 354 10.03 11.61 1.83
N ASN A 355 11.03 12.46 2.02
CA ASN A 355 12.10 12.24 3.00
C ASN A 355 11.62 12.55 4.43
N LYS A 356 10.63 11.79 4.91
CA LYS A 356 9.93 11.96 6.18
C LYS A 356 9.45 10.59 6.73
N PRO A 357 9.29 10.43 8.05
CA PRO A 357 8.76 9.21 8.65
C PRO A 357 7.23 9.12 8.51
N ILE A 358 6.74 8.76 7.32
CA ILE A 358 5.31 8.73 6.95
C ILE A 358 4.85 7.36 6.40
N TYR A 359 5.66 6.32 6.51
CA TYR A 359 5.48 5.07 5.76
C TYR A 359 4.78 3.96 6.50
N GLN A 360 4.91 3.85 7.82
CA GLN A 360 4.30 2.76 8.59
C GLN A 360 2.78 2.70 8.41
N ARG A 361 2.13 3.86 8.28
CA ARG A 361 0.69 3.96 8.03
C ARG A 361 0.27 3.44 6.65
N THR A 362 1.20 3.34 5.69
CA THR A 362 0.94 2.87 4.32
C THR A 362 0.93 1.35 4.22
N ALA A 363 1.60 0.66 5.13
CA ALA A 363 1.82 -0.78 5.10
C ALA A 363 0.55 -1.64 5.11
N ALA A 364 -0.61 -1.08 5.50
CA ALA A 364 -1.90 -1.76 5.45
C ALA A 364 -3.01 -0.86 4.91
N TYR A 365 -4.05 -1.51 4.36
CA TYR A 365 -5.24 -0.87 3.78
C TYR A 365 -4.96 0.03 2.56
N GLY A 366 -3.93 -0.32 1.79
CA GLY A 366 -3.58 0.33 0.54
C GLY A 366 -2.72 1.58 0.72
N HIS A 367 -1.80 1.76 -0.22
CA HIS A 367 -0.96 2.96 -0.31
C HIS A 367 -1.70 4.13 -0.99
N PHE A 368 -2.79 3.83 -1.72
CA PHE A 368 -3.53 4.77 -2.55
C PHE A 368 -4.98 4.89 -2.11
N GLY A 369 -5.64 5.99 -2.51
CA GLY A 369 -7.06 6.23 -2.20
C GLY A 369 -7.34 6.71 -0.78
N ARG A 370 -6.34 7.28 -0.13
CA ARG A 370 -6.40 7.82 1.24
C ARG A 370 -6.10 9.31 1.21
N ASP A 371 -6.80 10.07 2.05
CA ASP A 371 -6.65 11.52 2.00
C ASP A 371 -5.24 11.97 2.41
N PRO A 372 -4.68 13.00 1.76
CA PRO A 372 -3.40 13.57 2.13
C PRO A 372 -3.47 14.17 3.53
N GLU A 373 -2.41 13.96 4.31
CA GLU A 373 -2.29 14.42 5.70
C GLU A 373 -1.30 15.59 5.82
N VAL A 374 -1.46 16.37 6.91
CA VAL A 374 -0.73 17.64 7.11
C VAL A 374 0.78 17.44 7.28
N ASP A 375 1.20 16.29 7.81
CA ASP A 375 2.62 15.93 7.98
C ASP A 375 3.29 15.50 6.65
N GLY A 376 2.51 15.30 5.59
CA GLY A 376 2.94 14.83 4.29
C GLY A 376 2.57 13.38 3.99
N GLY A 377 1.92 12.68 4.93
CA GLY A 377 1.33 11.36 4.66
C GLY A 377 0.43 11.40 3.42
N PHE A 378 0.57 10.42 2.53
CA PHE A 378 -0.20 10.33 1.29
C PHE A 378 -0.14 11.59 0.40
N SER A 379 0.99 12.29 0.38
CA SER A 379 1.16 13.49 -0.47
C SER A 379 0.89 13.25 -1.96
N TRP A 380 1.07 12.03 -2.44
CA TRP A 380 0.75 11.57 -3.80
C TRP A 380 -0.75 11.45 -4.08
N GLU A 381 -1.62 11.67 -3.10
CA GLU A 381 -3.07 11.67 -3.26
C GLU A 381 -3.64 13.09 -3.48
N ARG A 382 -2.81 14.14 -3.46
CA ARG A 382 -3.24 15.50 -3.83
C ARG A 382 -3.60 15.59 -5.32
N THR A 383 -4.47 16.55 -5.65
CA THR A 383 -4.90 16.84 -7.02
C THR A 383 -4.52 18.27 -7.45
N ASP A 384 -3.38 18.74 -6.98
CA ASP A 384 -2.83 20.10 -7.14
C ASP A 384 -2.07 20.33 -8.46
N LEU A 385 -1.82 19.29 -9.26
CA LEU A 385 -1.31 19.41 -10.63
C LEU A 385 -2.40 19.49 -11.70
N ALA A 386 -3.67 19.30 -11.35
CA ALA A 386 -4.77 19.21 -12.32
C ALA A 386 -4.84 20.44 -13.26
N GLU A 387 -4.73 21.66 -12.72
CA GLU A 387 -4.74 22.89 -13.54
C GLU A 387 -3.46 23.07 -14.35
N ALA A 388 -2.30 22.70 -13.80
CA ALA A 388 -1.03 22.75 -14.54
C ALA A 388 -1.05 21.79 -15.74
N LEU A 389 -1.58 20.57 -15.56
CA LEU A 389 -1.77 19.61 -16.64
C LEU A 389 -2.72 20.13 -17.71
N LYS A 390 -3.87 20.70 -17.34
CA LYS A 390 -4.83 21.29 -18.31
C LYS A 390 -4.19 22.37 -19.18
N ASN A 391 -3.33 23.20 -18.61
CA ASN A 391 -2.67 24.28 -19.35
C ASN A 391 -1.53 23.78 -20.26
N ALA A 392 -1.01 22.58 -20.01
CA ALA A 392 0.11 21.98 -20.76
C ALA A 392 -0.34 21.04 -21.89
N VAL A 393 -1.64 20.74 -21.97
CA VAL A 393 -2.30 20.00 -23.06
C VAL A 393 -2.96 21.00 -24.00
#